data_AF-A0A4R0RL97-F1
#
_entry.id   AF-A0A4R0RL97-F1
#
_cell.length_a   1.000
_cell.length_b   1.000
_cell.length_c   1.000
_cell.angle_alpha   90.00
_cell.angle_beta   90.00
_cell.angle_gamma   90.00
#
_symmetry.space_group_name_H-M   'P 1'
#
loop_
_entity.id
_entity.type
_entity.pdbx_description
1 polymer ?
#
loop_
_entity_poly.entity_id
_entity_poly.type
_entity_poly.pdbx_seq_one_letter_code
_entity_poly.pdbx_strand_id
1 'polypeptide(L)'
;MPDIHLDLTVIAFGSAQGDLRAHLDPMRLPQDIRRLKVQIKPVIPLEILSAGAIKEFAQEHVIAMRDDMKFSAPWYCEYCEKPARETSVCMTEHPHFSNPKATVEFHLVCDAGSGDCAAIPRRLTEMRAGLAGAPANVSAPSRRARPGEFPLAASCISCKREETGNPDARLMRCGGCKIVRYCSAECQRTDWRRHKTFCRMEKEVTWLWSDAERA
;
A
#
# COMPACT_ATOMS: atom_id res chain seq x y z
N MET A 1 11.99 -30.56 -8.14
CA MET A 1 10.99 -30.26 -7.10
C MET A 1 10.06 -29.20 -7.67
N PRO A 2 8.74 -29.23 -7.40
CA PRO A 2 7.86 -28.15 -7.84
C PRO A 2 8.26 -26.85 -7.14
N ASP A 3 8.10 -25.72 -7.84
CA ASP A 3 8.36 -24.40 -7.28
C ASP A 3 7.41 -24.14 -6.10
N ILE A 4 7.94 -23.57 -5.02
CA ILE A 4 7.15 -23.14 -3.86
C ILE A 4 6.86 -21.66 -4.06
N HIS A 5 5.60 -21.26 -3.92
CA HIS A 5 5.18 -19.87 -4.08
C HIS A 5 4.73 -19.29 -2.76
N LEU A 6 5.02 -18.01 -2.55
CA LEU A 6 4.38 -17.21 -1.51
C LEU A 6 3.08 -16.63 -2.08
N ASP A 7 1.92 -16.99 -1.52
CA ASP A 7 0.67 -16.29 -1.83
C ASP A 7 0.67 -14.93 -1.11
N LEU A 8 1.09 -13.87 -1.82
CA LEU A 8 1.22 -12.52 -1.28
C LEU A 8 0.08 -11.62 -1.76
N THR A 9 -0.73 -11.13 -0.83
CA THR A 9 -1.80 -10.16 -1.07
C THR A 9 -1.43 -8.81 -0.50
N VAL A 10 -1.37 -7.77 -1.32
CA VAL A 10 -1.14 -6.38 -0.91
C VAL A 10 -2.41 -5.58 -1.13
N ILE A 11 -2.87 -4.87 -0.10
CA ILE A 11 -4.11 -4.08 -0.12
C ILE A 11 -3.80 -2.66 0.30
N ALA A 12 -4.01 -1.67 -0.57
CA ALA A 12 -3.99 -0.27 -0.18
C ALA A 12 -5.40 0.21 0.14
N PHE A 13 -5.57 0.71 1.36
CA PHE A 13 -6.78 1.34 1.86
C PHE A 13 -6.58 2.85 1.91
N GLY A 14 -7.64 3.57 1.54
CA GLY A 14 -7.65 5.02 1.56
C GLY A 14 -9.04 5.53 1.25
N SER A 15 -9.11 6.81 0.90
CA SER A 15 -10.35 7.48 0.56
C SER A 15 -10.20 8.31 -0.72
N ALA A 16 -11.26 9.02 -1.11
CA ALA A 16 -11.27 10.05 -2.14
C ALA A 16 -11.84 11.36 -1.58
N GLN A 17 -11.66 12.47 -2.30
CA GLN A 17 -12.23 13.76 -1.92
C GLN A 17 -13.75 13.66 -1.82
N GLY A 18 -14.33 14.13 -0.71
CA GLY A 18 -15.78 14.11 -0.49
C GLY A 18 -16.37 12.72 -0.26
N ASP A 19 -15.56 11.68 -0.06
CA ASP A 19 -16.06 10.37 0.33
C ASP A 19 -16.52 10.39 1.79
N LEU A 20 -17.80 10.72 1.97
CA LEU A 20 -18.48 10.75 3.27
C LEU A 20 -18.48 9.38 3.98
N ARG A 21 -18.21 8.28 3.24
CA ARG A 21 -18.09 6.96 3.84
C ARG A 21 -16.83 6.89 4.71
N ALA A 22 -15.79 7.69 4.45
CA ALA A 22 -14.47 7.63 5.09
C ALA A 22 -14.41 8.01 6.58
N HIS A 23 -15.53 8.45 7.15
CA HIS A 23 -15.55 9.03 8.49
C HIS A 23 -16.23 8.10 9.48
N LEU A 24 -15.41 7.33 10.19
CA LEU A 24 -15.69 6.75 11.51
C LEU A 24 -17.01 5.98 11.67
N ASP A 25 -17.57 5.36 10.62
CA ASP A 25 -18.60 4.34 10.82
C ASP A 25 -17.90 2.99 11.11
N PRO A 26 -17.90 2.52 12.38
CA PRO A 26 -17.31 1.23 12.75
C PRO A 26 -18.03 0.04 12.12
N MET A 27 -19.18 0.25 11.47
CA MET A 27 -19.97 -0.77 10.77
C MET A 27 -19.76 -0.75 9.24
N ARG A 28 -18.77 0.00 8.72
CA ARG A 28 -18.46 -0.05 7.27
C ARG A 28 -18.23 -1.48 6.84
N LEU A 29 -19.04 -1.92 5.89
CA LEU A 29 -18.89 -3.24 5.34
C LEU A 29 -17.61 -3.26 4.47
N PRO A 30 -16.85 -4.36 4.43
CA PRO A 30 -15.60 -4.44 3.67
C PRO A 30 -15.71 -4.06 2.18
N GLN A 31 -16.92 -4.14 1.60
CA GLN A 31 -17.22 -3.71 0.23
C GLN A 31 -17.36 -2.19 0.04
N ASP A 32 -17.49 -1.42 1.12
CA ASP A 32 -17.67 0.04 1.08
C ASP A 32 -16.36 0.80 1.33
N ILE A 33 -15.27 0.07 1.58
CA ILE A 33 -13.94 0.62 1.82
C ILE A 33 -13.18 0.66 0.49
N ARG A 34 -12.85 1.87 0.03
CA ARG A 34 -12.05 2.07 -1.17
C ARG A 34 -10.71 1.37 -1.02
N ARG A 35 -10.39 0.49 -1.97
CA ARG A 35 -9.14 -0.27 -1.95
C ARG A 35 -8.62 -0.65 -3.31
N LEU A 36 -7.29 -0.72 -3.39
CA LEU A 36 -6.53 -1.45 -4.40
C LEU A 36 -6.07 -2.76 -3.78
N LYS A 37 -6.45 -3.89 -4.36
CA LYS A 37 -5.92 -5.21 -4.01
C LYS A 37 -5.03 -5.71 -5.14
N VAL A 38 -3.81 -6.10 -4.82
CA VAL A 38 -2.85 -6.72 -5.74
C VAL A 38 -2.44 -8.07 -5.16
N GLN A 39 -2.65 -9.14 -5.92
CA GLN A 39 -2.18 -10.48 -5.54
C GLN A 39 -1.05 -10.90 -6.46
N ILE A 40 0.05 -11.37 -5.86
CA ILE A 40 1.23 -11.89 -6.55
C ILE A 40 1.66 -13.22 -5.94
N LYS A 41 2.39 -14.00 -6.73
CA LYS A 41 2.89 -15.33 -6.32
C LYS A 41 4.38 -15.48 -6.61
N PRO A 42 5.25 -14.68 -5.97
CA PRO A 42 6.69 -14.81 -6.18
C PRO A 42 7.16 -16.22 -5.79
N VAL A 43 8.08 -16.76 -6.59
CA VAL A 43 8.72 -18.05 -6.33
C VAL A 43 9.68 -17.87 -5.17
N ILE A 44 9.55 -18.72 -4.14
CA ILE A 44 10.44 -18.76 -2.99
C ILE A 44 11.70 -19.53 -3.40
N PRO A 45 12.89 -18.91 -3.34
CA PRO A 45 14.15 -19.62 -3.56
C PRO A 45 14.30 -20.82 -2.61
N LEU A 46 14.80 -21.94 -3.13
CA LEU A 46 14.92 -23.20 -2.37
C LEU A 46 15.91 -23.08 -1.21
N GLU A 47 16.76 -22.07 -1.21
CA GLU A 47 17.73 -21.78 -0.15
C GLU A 47 17.09 -21.13 1.08
N ILE A 48 15.87 -20.59 0.97
CA ILE A 48 15.21 -19.78 2.02
C ILE A 48 13.92 -20.39 2.57
N LEU A 49 13.93 -21.69 2.87
CA LEU A 49 12.74 -22.42 3.32
C LEU A 49 12.44 -22.31 4.83
N SER A 50 13.25 -21.58 5.60
CA SER A 50 12.93 -21.33 7.01
C SER A 50 11.80 -20.30 7.12
N ALA A 51 10.95 -20.43 8.14
CA ALA A 51 9.86 -19.49 8.35
C ALA A 51 10.32 -18.03 8.52
N GLY A 52 11.49 -17.83 9.13
CA GLY A 52 12.11 -16.50 9.26
C GLY A 52 12.55 -15.94 7.91
N ALA A 53 13.18 -16.75 7.06
CA ALA A 53 13.62 -16.31 5.74
C ALA A 53 12.46 -16.06 4.77
N ILE A 54 11.37 -16.84 4.86
CA ILE A 54 10.13 -16.58 4.10
C ILE A 54 9.50 -15.24 4.51
N LYS A 55 9.54 -14.92 5.81
CA LYS A 55 9.08 -13.62 6.32
C LYS A 55 9.92 -12.47 5.79
N GLU A 56 11.25 -12.57 5.85
CA GLU A 56 12.15 -11.57 5.28
C GLU A 56 11.91 -11.38 3.77
N PHE A 57 11.76 -12.49 3.04
CA PHE A 57 11.42 -12.47 1.61
C PHE A 57 10.09 -11.74 1.34
N ALA A 58 9.05 -11.98 2.14
CA ALA A 58 7.78 -11.25 2.04
C ALA A 58 7.97 -9.74 2.30
N GLN A 59 8.74 -9.38 3.35
CA GLN A 59 9.03 -7.99 3.70
C GLN A 59 9.77 -7.24 2.60
N GLU A 60 10.75 -7.86 1.94
CA GLU A 60 11.47 -7.26 0.82
C GLU A 60 10.54 -6.93 -0.35
N HIS A 61 9.61 -7.83 -0.68
CA HIS A 61 8.59 -7.56 -1.71
C HIS A 61 7.70 -6.39 -1.33
N VAL A 62 7.28 -6.31 -0.06
CA VAL A 62 6.48 -5.20 0.46
C VAL A 62 7.22 -3.86 0.36
N ILE A 63 8.49 -3.84 0.76
CA ILE A 63 9.33 -2.64 0.67
C ILE A 63 9.46 -2.18 -0.79
N ALA A 64 9.70 -3.12 -1.71
CA ALA A 64 9.86 -2.83 -3.13
C ALA A 64 8.60 -2.23 -3.78
N MET A 65 7.41 -2.68 -3.34
CA MET A 65 6.12 -2.26 -3.88
C MET A 65 5.53 -1.04 -3.17
N ARG A 66 6.19 -0.53 -2.11
CA ARG A 66 5.56 0.41 -1.17
C ARG A 66 5.10 1.69 -1.86
N ASP A 67 6.00 2.30 -2.62
CA ASP A 67 5.72 3.52 -3.37
C ASP A 67 4.70 3.24 -4.49
N ASP A 68 4.74 2.05 -5.13
CA ASP A 68 3.77 1.72 -6.17
C ASP A 68 2.33 1.69 -5.63
N MET A 69 2.14 1.24 -4.38
CA MET A 69 0.84 1.26 -3.71
C MET A 69 0.44 2.68 -3.30
N LYS A 70 1.36 3.44 -2.69
CA LYS A 70 1.10 4.81 -2.23
C LYS A 70 0.69 5.73 -3.39
N PHE A 71 1.36 5.68 -4.53
CA PHE A 71 1.13 6.61 -5.64
C PHE A 71 0.14 6.11 -6.70
N SER A 72 -0.62 5.06 -6.37
CA SER A 72 -1.50 4.36 -7.32
C SER A 72 -2.78 5.12 -7.68
N ALA A 73 -3.23 6.06 -6.85
CA ALA A 73 -4.45 6.85 -7.06
C ALA A 73 -4.38 8.19 -6.29
N PRO A 74 -5.28 9.16 -6.52
CA PRO A 74 -5.34 10.40 -5.75
C PRO A 74 -5.91 10.15 -4.34
N TRP A 75 -5.17 9.39 -3.54
CA TRP A 75 -5.63 8.91 -2.24
C TRP A 75 -5.78 10.03 -1.20
N TYR A 76 -6.92 10.00 -0.53
CA TYR A 76 -7.18 10.70 0.71
C TYR A 76 -6.96 9.77 1.90
N CYS A 77 -6.77 10.37 3.07
CA CYS A 77 -6.62 9.65 4.32
C CYS A 77 -7.81 8.70 4.51
N GLU A 78 -7.53 7.47 4.90
CA GLU A 78 -8.54 6.45 5.18
C GLU A 78 -9.55 6.89 6.26
N TYR A 79 -9.13 7.78 7.17
CA TYR A 79 -9.86 8.13 8.39
C TYR A 79 -10.28 9.61 8.47
N CYS A 80 -9.91 10.46 7.51
CA CYS A 80 -10.31 11.88 7.49
C CYS A 80 -10.28 12.48 6.07
N GLU A 81 -10.75 13.71 5.90
CA GLU A 81 -10.86 14.38 4.58
C GLU A 81 -9.54 14.97 4.06
N LYS A 82 -8.42 14.77 4.75
CA LYS A 82 -7.13 15.30 4.32
C LYS A 82 -6.52 14.38 3.26
N PRO A 83 -5.77 14.92 2.27
CA PRO A 83 -4.99 14.10 1.36
C PRO A 83 -4.02 13.18 2.11
N ALA A 84 -3.85 11.94 1.62
CA ALA A 84 -2.90 11.01 2.23
C ALA A 84 -1.46 11.42 1.89
N ARG A 85 -0.56 11.30 2.87
CA ARG A 85 0.87 11.62 2.73
C ARG A 85 1.75 10.47 3.20
N GLU A 86 1.28 9.69 4.14
CA GLU A 86 2.02 8.59 4.75
C GLU A 86 1.28 7.27 4.59
N THR A 87 1.97 6.18 4.92
CA THR A 87 1.44 4.83 4.83
C THR A 87 1.81 4.08 6.10
N SER A 88 0.80 3.71 6.88
CA SER A 88 0.95 2.73 7.95
C SER A 88 0.78 1.33 7.36
N VAL A 89 1.66 0.40 7.70
CA VAL A 89 1.68 -0.95 7.11
C VAL A 89 1.36 -1.97 8.19
N CYS A 90 0.30 -2.76 7.97
CA CYS A 90 -0.04 -3.92 8.78
C CYS A 90 0.24 -5.18 7.97
N MET A 91 0.85 -6.21 8.57
CA MET A 91 1.17 -7.45 7.87
C MET A 91 0.78 -8.65 8.72
N THR A 92 0.07 -9.59 8.10
CA THR A 92 -0.31 -10.88 8.70
C THR A 92 0.31 -11.99 7.86
N GLU A 93 1.02 -12.90 8.52
CA GLU A 93 1.86 -13.90 7.84
C GLU A 93 1.58 -15.30 8.38
N HIS A 94 1.63 -16.28 7.50
CA HIS A 94 1.49 -17.69 7.82
C HIS A 94 2.61 -18.48 7.11
N PRO A 95 3.88 -18.28 7.52
CA PRO A 95 5.03 -18.85 6.82
C PRO A 95 5.15 -20.38 6.97
N HIS A 96 4.47 -20.97 7.97
CA HIS A 96 4.50 -22.41 8.26
C HIS A 96 3.45 -23.22 7.47
N PHE A 97 2.60 -22.56 6.68
CA PHE A 97 1.59 -23.27 5.90
C PHE A 97 2.23 -23.98 4.71
N SER A 98 1.66 -25.10 4.28
CA SER A 98 2.13 -25.84 3.09
C SER A 98 2.22 -24.95 1.84
N ASN A 99 1.32 -23.97 1.74
CA ASN A 99 1.44 -22.82 0.87
C ASN A 99 1.65 -21.58 1.76
N PRO A 100 2.87 -21.04 1.87
CA PRO A 100 3.14 -19.83 2.64
C PRO A 100 2.28 -18.68 2.16
N LYS A 101 1.73 -17.89 3.09
CA LYS A 101 0.86 -16.76 2.78
C LYS A 101 1.24 -15.51 3.56
N ALA A 102 1.10 -14.36 2.91
CA ALA A 102 1.21 -13.06 3.58
C ALA A 102 0.13 -12.11 3.04
N THR A 103 -0.55 -11.41 3.94
CA THR A 103 -1.47 -10.32 3.62
C THR A 103 -0.92 -9.05 4.22
N VAL A 104 -0.78 -8.03 3.38
CA VAL A 104 -0.16 -6.75 3.71
C VAL A 104 -1.16 -5.65 3.42
N GLU A 105 -1.47 -4.86 4.43
CA GLU A 105 -2.42 -3.77 4.36
C GLU A 105 -1.68 -2.45 4.51
N PHE A 106 -1.90 -1.57 3.55
CA PHE A 106 -1.33 -0.25 3.42
C PHE A 106 -2.44 0.75 3.75
N HIS A 107 -2.42 1.27 4.97
CA HIS A 107 -3.34 2.30 5.42
C HIS A 107 -2.79 3.66 5.05
N LEU A 108 -3.36 4.29 4.03
CA LEU A 108 -2.93 5.59 3.54
C LEU A 108 -3.52 6.69 4.43
N VAL A 109 -2.66 7.42 5.13
CA VAL A 109 -3.04 8.35 6.18
C VAL A 109 -2.44 9.75 5.95
N CYS A 110 -3.07 10.77 6.52
CA CYS A 110 -2.58 12.14 6.41
C CYS A 110 -1.32 12.38 7.26
N ASP A 111 -1.20 11.68 8.40
CA ASP A 111 -0.09 11.72 9.35
C ASP A 111 -0.04 10.34 10.02
N ALA A 112 1.09 9.65 9.91
CA ALA A 112 1.29 8.34 10.57
C ALA A 112 1.93 8.48 11.96
N GLY A 113 2.48 9.66 12.29
CA GLY A 113 3.14 10.01 13.54
C GLY A 113 2.22 10.47 14.66
N SER A 114 1.05 11.04 14.35
CA SER A 114 0.20 11.67 15.36
C SER A 114 -1.30 11.69 15.08
N GLY A 115 -2.07 11.85 16.17
CA GLY A 115 -3.54 11.94 16.12
C GLY A 115 -4.24 10.60 15.84
N ASP A 116 -5.55 10.67 15.65
CA ASP A 116 -6.38 9.47 15.51
C ASP A 116 -6.07 8.68 14.22
N CYS A 117 -5.75 9.38 13.12
CA CYS A 117 -5.38 8.73 11.86
C CYS A 117 -4.12 7.86 11.99
N ALA A 118 -3.20 8.20 12.89
CA ALA A 118 -2.05 7.36 13.23
C ALA A 118 -2.43 6.23 14.22
N ALA A 119 -3.28 6.55 15.20
CA ALA A 119 -3.64 5.64 16.28
C ALA A 119 -4.52 4.46 15.84
N ILE A 120 -5.48 4.69 14.94
CA ILE A 120 -6.43 3.66 14.47
C ILE A 120 -5.71 2.45 13.84
N PRO A 121 -4.89 2.59 12.78
CA PRO A 121 -4.26 1.44 12.13
C PRO A 121 -3.23 0.75 13.05
N ARG A 122 -2.63 1.50 13.97
CA ARG A 122 -1.78 0.95 15.04
C ARG A 122 -2.57 0.04 15.98
N ARG A 123 -3.72 0.49 16.49
CA ARG A 123 -4.60 -0.32 17.36
C ARG A 123 -5.10 -1.58 16.65
N LEU A 124 -5.44 -1.48 15.37
CA LEU A 124 -5.82 -2.65 14.55
C LEU A 124 -4.67 -3.65 14.44
N THR A 125 -3.44 -3.16 14.23
CA THR A 125 -2.23 -4.00 14.18
C THR A 125 -1.96 -4.66 15.53
N GLU A 126 -2.06 -3.92 16.63
CA GLU A 126 -1.89 -4.44 18.00
C GLU A 126 -2.93 -5.52 18.32
N MET A 127 -4.20 -5.29 17.97
CA MET A 127 -5.29 -6.23 18.15
C MET A 127 -5.06 -7.53 17.36
N ARG A 128 -4.66 -7.43 16.08
CA ARG A 128 -4.35 -8.60 15.25
C ARG A 128 -3.16 -9.38 15.78
N ALA A 129 -2.10 -8.71 16.20
CA ALA A 129 -0.94 -9.35 16.82
C ALA A 129 -1.36 -10.12 18.09
N GLY A 130 -2.20 -9.51 18.93
CA GLY A 130 -2.76 -10.15 20.12
C GLY A 130 -3.58 -11.40 19.81
N LEU A 131 -4.47 -11.34 18.81
CA LEU A 131 -5.26 -12.50 18.35
C LEU A 131 -4.38 -13.62 17.77
N ALA A 132 -3.26 -13.26 17.13
CA ALA A 132 -2.29 -14.22 16.59
C ALA A 132 -1.29 -14.76 17.63
N GLY A 133 -1.35 -14.32 18.89
CA GLY A 133 -0.38 -14.69 19.92
C GLY A 133 1.04 -14.19 19.63
N ALA A 134 1.18 -13.16 18.80
CA ALA A 134 2.46 -12.60 18.38
C ALA A 134 2.76 -11.29 19.14
N PRO A 135 4.05 -10.95 19.37
CA PRO A 135 4.39 -9.65 19.93
C PRO A 135 3.95 -8.55 18.95
N ALA A 136 3.30 -7.50 19.48
CA ALA A 136 2.97 -6.31 18.73
C ALA A 136 4.26 -5.51 18.44
N ASN A 137 5.06 -5.95 17.46
CA ASN A 137 6.19 -5.18 16.94
C ASN A 137 5.65 -4.06 16.04
N VAL A 138 4.96 -3.11 16.65
CA VAL A 138 4.55 -1.88 15.98
C VAL A 138 5.69 -0.89 16.12
N SER A 139 6.48 -0.74 15.06
CA SER A 139 7.41 0.38 14.98
C SER A 139 6.59 1.68 14.95
N ALA A 140 6.47 2.34 16.10
CA ALA A 140 5.89 3.68 16.14
C ALA A 140 6.79 4.60 15.28
N PRO A 141 6.24 5.38 14.35
CA PRO A 141 7.01 6.43 13.70
C PRO A 141 7.61 7.34 14.76
N SER A 142 8.92 7.58 14.64
CA SER A 142 9.74 8.20 15.67
C SER A 142 9.24 9.59 16.08
N ARG A 143 8.59 10.33 15.17
CA ARG A 143 8.14 11.72 15.37
C ARG A 143 6.95 12.06 14.45
N ARG A 144 6.24 13.15 14.77
CA ARG A 144 5.23 13.76 13.90
C ARG A 144 5.87 14.27 12.62
N ALA A 145 5.23 14.02 11.48
CA ALA A 145 5.65 14.59 10.21
C ALA A 145 5.51 16.13 10.22
N ARG A 146 6.49 16.84 9.68
CA ARG A 146 6.33 18.27 9.37
C ARG A 146 5.45 18.44 8.14
N PRO A 147 4.68 19.55 8.02
CA PRO A 147 3.92 19.84 6.81
C PRO A 147 4.82 19.80 5.57
N GLY A 148 4.45 19.01 4.56
CA GLY A 148 5.21 18.85 3.31
C GLY A 148 6.44 17.94 3.38
N GLU A 149 6.74 17.32 4.54
CA GLU A 149 7.86 16.37 4.66
C GLU A 149 7.66 15.12 3.80
N PHE A 150 6.41 14.65 3.71
CA PHE A 150 6.03 13.52 2.88
C PHE A 150 5.15 13.97 1.72
N PRO A 151 5.48 13.58 0.47
CA PRO A 151 4.72 13.99 -0.70
C PRO A 151 3.33 13.38 -0.69
N LEU A 152 2.36 14.10 -1.26
CA LEU A 152 1.00 13.60 -1.49
C LEU A 152 1.02 12.24 -2.18
N ALA A 153 0.24 11.29 -1.68
CA ALA A 153 -0.06 10.04 -2.39
C ALA A 153 -0.65 10.30 -3.79
N ALA A 154 -1.33 11.44 -3.94
CA ALA A 154 -1.86 11.90 -5.21
C ALA A 154 -0.80 12.33 -6.25
N SER A 155 0.44 12.64 -5.84
CA SER A 155 1.48 13.15 -6.74
C SER A 155 2.11 12.09 -7.66
N CYS A 156 2.90 12.55 -8.62
CA CYS A 156 3.73 11.70 -9.49
C CYS A 156 4.75 10.90 -8.66
N ILE A 157 4.79 9.57 -8.83
CA ILE A 157 5.71 8.69 -8.10
C ILE A 157 7.19 9.04 -8.32
N SER A 158 7.52 9.55 -9.52
CA SER A 158 8.90 9.83 -9.91
C SER A 158 9.40 11.17 -9.37
N CYS A 159 8.71 12.26 -9.70
CA CYS A 159 9.18 13.60 -9.33
C CYS A 159 8.67 14.10 -7.97
N LYS A 160 7.61 13.48 -7.44
CA LYS A 160 7.04 13.73 -6.11
C LYS A 160 6.67 15.21 -5.84
N ARG A 161 6.52 16.01 -6.90
CA ARG A 161 6.15 17.42 -6.80
C ARG A 161 4.69 17.56 -6.37
N GLU A 162 4.42 18.41 -5.39
CA GLU A 162 3.09 18.61 -4.81
C GLU A 162 2.07 19.05 -5.86
N GLU A 163 2.46 19.94 -6.78
CA GLU A 163 1.58 20.45 -7.85
C GLU A 163 1.02 19.33 -8.73
N THR A 164 1.75 18.22 -8.87
CA THR A 164 1.30 17.05 -9.66
C THR A 164 0.24 16.23 -8.93
N GLY A 165 0.00 16.47 -7.64
CA GLY A 165 -1.05 15.86 -6.85
C GLY A 165 -2.35 16.68 -6.80
N ASN A 166 -2.41 17.84 -7.48
CA ASN A 166 -3.64 18.60 -7.65
C ASN A 166 -4.65 17.78 -8.50
N PRO A 167 -5.95 17.73 -8.15
CA PRO A 167 -6.99 17.13 -8.99
C PRO A 167 -6.98 17.56 -10.47
N ASP A 168 -6.53 18.79 -10.78
CA ASP A 168 -6.42 19.29 -12.15
C ASP A 168 -5.19 18.75 -12.90
N ALA A 169 -4.20 18.21 -12.17
CA ALA A 169 -3.01 17.66 -12.76
C ALA A 169 -3.31 16.30 -13.40
N ARG A 170 -3.32 16.26 -14.74
CA ARG A 170 -3.54 15.03 -15.50
C ARG A 170 -2.30 14.13 -15.43
N LEU A 171 -2.32 13.17 -14.52
CA LEU A 171 -1.31 12.11 -14.45
C LEU A 171 -1.66 10.94 -15.38
N MET A 172 -0.65 10.38 -16.02
CA MET A 172 -0.77 9.20 -16.86
C MET A 172 -0.47 7.94 -16.05
N ARG A 173 -1.32 6.92 -16.18
CA ARG A 173 -1.05 5.59 -15.60
C ARG A 173 0.01 4.86 -16.43
N CYS A 174 0.84 4.05 -15.75
CA CYS A 174 1.73 3.12 -16.43
C CYS A 174 0.93 2.21 -17.37
N GLY A 175 1.27 2.18 -18.67
CA GLY A 175 0.55 1.33 -19.64
C GLY A 175 0.65 -0.17 -19.36
N GLY A 176 1.70 -0.62 -18.67
CA GLY A 176 1.92 -2.02 -18.32
C GLY A 176 1.09 -2.47 -17.12
N CYS A 177 1.38 -1.94 -15.93
CA CYS A 177 0.72 -2.37 -14.70
C CYS A 177 -0.62 -1.67 -14.42
N LYS A 178 -0.86 -0.48 -15.02
CA LYS A 178 -2.03 0.39 -14.79
C LYS A 178 -2.25 0.83 -13.34
N ILE A 179 -1.22 0.71 -12.49
CA ILE A 179 -1.27 1.06 -11.06
C ILE A 179 -0.64 2.43 -10.83
N VAL A 180 0.66 2.59 -11.08
CA VAL A 180 1.37 3.84 -10.77
C VAL A 180 1.11 4.95 -11.79
N ARG A 181 1.31 6.20 -11.36
CA ARG A 181 0.96 7.42 -12.10
C ARG A 181 2.15 8.36 -12.27
N TYR A 182 2.26 8.98 -13.45
CA TYR A 182 3.37 9.86 -13.84
C TYR A 182 2.86 11.15 -14.50
N CYS A 183 3.54 12.27 -14.27
CA CYS A 183 3.18 13.54 -14.94
C CYS A 183 3.75 13.65 -16.37
N SER A 184 4.70 12.78 -16.75
CA SER A 184 5.30 12.79 -18.08
C SER A 184 5.93 11.43 -18.42
N ALA A 185 6.14 11.18 -19.72
CA ALA A 185 6.86 10.00 -20.19
C ALA A 185 8.32 9.99 -19.70
N GLU A 186 8.90 11.16 -19.43
CA GLU A 186 10.22 11.28 -18.81
C GLU A 186 10.22 10.75 -17.37
N CYS A 187 9.26 11.17 -16.55
CA CYS A 187 9.10 10.65 -15.18
C CYS A 187 8.91 9.12 -15.17
N GLN A 188 8.15 8.57 -16.14
CA GLN A 188 8.01 7.13 -16.29
C GLN A 188 9.34 6.43 -16.62
N ARG A 189 10.14 6.99 -17.55
CA ARG A 189 11.45 6.43 -17.90
C ARG A 189 12.44 6.50 -16.74
N THR A 190 12.44 7.59 -15.99
CA THR A 190 13.31 7.78 -14.81
C THR A 190 12.99 6.78 -13.71
N ASP A 191 11.72 6.51 -13.44
CA ASP A 191 11.29 5.53 -12.43
C ASP A 191 11.47 4.06 -12.87
N TRP A 192 11.71 3.82 -14.16
CA TRP A 192 11.69 2.46 -14.73
C TRP A 192 12.64 1.49 -14.04
N ARG A 193 13.85 1.91 -13.64
CA ARG A 193 14.81 1.03 -12.96
C ARG A 193 14.23 0.42 -11.68
N ARG A 194 13.45 1.21 -10.92
CA ARG A 194 12.77 0.78 -9.70
C ARG A 194 11.48 0.03 -10.03
N HIS A 195 10.63 0.60 -10.88
CA HIS A 195 9.30 0.07 -11.17
C HIS A 195 9.29 -1.22 -11.99
N LYS A 196 10.31 -1.47 -12.84
CA LYS A 196 10.34 -2.58 -13.81
C LYS A 196 10.04 -3.93 -13.18
N THR A 197 10.60 -4.21 -12.00
CA THR A 197 10.41 -5.49 -11.29
C THR A 197 8.93 -5.68 -10.97
N PHE A 198 8.32 -4.74 -10.22
CA PHE A 198 6.90 -4.79 -9.89
C PHE A 198 6.00 -4.76 -11.15
N CYS A 199 6.35 -3.95 -12.14
CA CYS A 199 5.59 -3.84 -13.39
C CYS A 199 5.48 -5.18 -14.11
N ARG A 200 6.56 -5.97 -14.14
CA ARG A 200 6.64 -7.24 -14.87
C ARG A 200 6.14 -8.45 -14.08
N MET A 201 5.96 -8.34 -12.77
CA MET A 201 5.34 -9.42 -12.00
C MET A 201 3.95 -9.74 -12.55
N GLU A 202 3.67 -11.03 -12.71
CA GLU A 202 2.31 -11.51 -12.90
C GLU A 202 1.51 -11.20 -11.64
N LYS A 203 0.36 -10.54 -11.83
CA LYS A 203 -0.45 -10.02 -10.74
C LYS A 203 -1.91 -9.95 -11.11
N GLU A 204 -2.75 -10.31 -10.15
CA GLU A 204 -4.18 -10.03 -10.19
C GLU A 204 -4.43 -8.69 -9.49
N VAL A 205 -5.11 -7.77 -10.17
CA VAL A 205 -5.36 -6.41 -9.68
C VAL A 205 -6.86 -6.19 -9.60
N THR A 206 -7.37 -5.97 -8.39
CA THR A 206 -8.78 -5.65 -8.12
C THR A 206 -8.89 -4.26 -7.53
N TRP A 207 -9.76 -3.44 -8.11
CA TRP A 207 -10.11 -2.13 -7.59
C TRP A 207 -11.55 -2.13 -7.10
N LEU A 208 -11.78 -1.58 -5.91
CA LEU A 208 -13.12 -1.42 -5.35
C LEU A 208 -13.57 0.05 -5.44
N TRP A 209 -13.72 0.51 -6.68
CA TRP A 209 -14.29 1.80 -7.14
C TRP A 209 -14.20 1.89 -8.68
N SER A 210 -14.87 2.86 -9.31
CA SER A 210 -14.89 2.99 -10.77
C SER A 210 -13.59 3.58 -11.35
N ASP A 211 -13.34 3.39 -12.65
CA ASP A 211 -12.20 3.99 -13.37
C ASP A 211 -12.26 5.53 -13.42
N ALA A 212 -13.46 6.11 -13.46
CA ALA A 212 -13.66 7.56 -13.47
C ALA A 212 -13.21 8.19 -12.14
N GLU A 213 -13.40 7.48 -11.03
CA GLU A 213 -12.96 7.91 -9.70
C GLU A 213 -11.45 7.71 -9.46
N ARG A 214 -10.74 7.04 -10.39
CA ARG A 214 -9.29 6.84 -10.35
C ARG A 214 -8.50 7.83 -11.22
N ALA A 215 -9.19 8.52 -12.12
CA ALA A 215 -8.59 9.49 -13.05
C ALA A 215 -8.16 10.74 -12.28
#